data_AF-A0A947NGH1-F1
#
_entry.id   AF-A0A947NGH1-F1
#
_cell.length_a   1.000
_cell.length_b   1.000
_cell.length_c   1.000
_cell.angle_alpha   90.00
_cell.angle_beta   90.00
_cell.angle_gamma   90.00
#
_symmetry.space_group_name_H-M   'P 1'
#
loop_
_entity.id
_entity.type
_entity.pdbx_description
1 polymer ?
#
loop_
_entity_poly.entity_id
_entity_poly.type
_entity_poly.pdbx_seq_one_letter_code
_entity_poly.pdbx_strand_id
1 'polypeptide(L)' 'SFSNQTLAQIELWQNKHEVKVFTLPKKLDEEVANLHLGKLGAKLTKLSKAQAEYIGVSQEGPFKPEHYKY' A
#
# COMPACT_ATOMS: atom_id res chain seq x y z
N SER A 1 -2.39 -13.26 0.02
CA SER A 1 -1.16 -13.80 0.65
C SER A 1 0.01 -13.94 -0.32
N PHE A 2 -0.15 -14.61 -1.47
CA PHE A 2 1.00 -14.81 -2.38
C PHE A 2 1.51 -13.54 -3.08
N SER A 3 0.64 -12.56 -3.39
CA SER A 3 1.10 -11.27 -3.92
C SER A 3 2.08 -10.56 -2.98
N ASN A 4 1.78 -10.54 -1.67
CA ASN A 4 2.67 -9.99 -0.64
C ASN A 4 4.00 -10.76 -0.57
N GLN A 5 3.97 -12.09 -0.69
CA GLN A 5 5.19 -12.90 -0.73
C GLN A 5 6.05 -12.58 -1.96
N THR A 6 5.46 -12.48 -3.15
CA THR A 6 6.19 -12.12 -4.38
C THR A 6 6.81 -10.73 -4.27
N LEU A 7 6.05 -9.74 -3.79
CA LEU A 7 6.57 -8.38 -3.62
C LEU A 7 7.68 -8.33 -2.57
N ALA A 8 7.55 -9.05 -1.45
CA ALA A 8 8.61 -9.14 -0.45
C ALA A 8 9.90 -9.77 -1.00
N GLN A 9 9.78 -10.79 -1.85
CA GLN A 9 10.94 -11.38 -2.50
C GLN A 9 11.61 -10.42 -3.49
N ILE A 10 10.82 -9.67 -4.27
CA ILE A 10 11.35 -8.65 -5.19
C ILE A 10 12.05 -7.52 -4.41
N GLU A 11 11.44 -7.03 -3.33
CA GLU A 11 11.98 -5.96 -2.47
C GLU A 11 13.32 -6.37 -1.86
N LEU A 12 13.39 -7.56 -1.26
CA LEU A 12 14.61 -8.11 -0.67
C LEU A 12 15.71 -8.36 -1.70
N TRP A 13 15.33 -8.68 -2.95
CA TRP A 13 16.28 -8.88 -4.03
C TRP A 13 16.87 -7.56 -4.56
N GLN A 14 16.05 -6.51 -4.65
CA GLN A 14 16.44 -5.23 -5.23
C GLN A 14 17.17 -4.30 -4.25
N ASN A 15 16.95 -4.46 -2.94
CA ASN A 15 17.44 -3.54 -1.93
C ASN A 15 18.33 -4.23 -0.88
N LYS A 16 19.21 -3.45 -0.24
CA LYS A 16 20.02 -3.92 0.89
C LYS A 16 19.32 -3.61 2.21
N HIS A 17 19.16 -4.62 3.05
CA HIS A 17 18.56 -4.48 4.37
C HIS A 17 19.54 -4.92 5.45
N GLU A 18 19.41 -4.31 6.63
CA GLU A 18 20.06 -4.81 7.84
C GLU A 18 19.43 -6.14 8.28
N VAL A 19 20.12 -6.91 9.13
CA VAL A 19 19.55 -8.13 9.71
C VAL A 19 18.56 -7.77 10.82
N LYS A 20 17.31 -7.52 10.43
CA LYS A 20 16.15 -7.22 11.30
C LYS A 20 14.86 -7.75 10.66
N VAL A 21 13.77 -7.74 11.41
CA VAL A 21 12.44 -8.05 10.88
C VAL A 21 11.79 -6.75 10.41
N PHE A 22 11.32 -6.77 9.15
CA PHE A 22 10.63 -5.64 8.53
C PHE A 22 9.24 -6.08 8.06
N THR A 23 8.33 -5.12 7.98
CA THR A 23 7.04 -5.24 7.30
C THR A 23 7.10 -4.52 5.95
N LEU A 24 6.30 -4.96 4.98
CA LEU A 24 6.22 -4.25 3.70
C LEU A 24 5.69 -2.83 3.91
N PRO A 25 6.20 -1.83 3.16
CA PRO A 25 5.65 -0.49 3.14
C PRO A 25 4.14 -0.49 2.88
N LYS A 26 3.36 0.32 3.60
CA LYS A 26 1.89 0.41 3.44
C LYS A 26 1.44 0.65 2.00
N LYS A 27 2.22 1.40 1.21
CA LYS A 27 1.90 1.66 -0.20
C LYS A 27 1.82 0.36 -1.02
N LEU A 28 2.71 -0.61 -0.76
CA LEU A 28 2.67 -1.91 -1.43
C LEU A 28 1.48 -2.76 -0.95
N ASP A 29 1.10 -2.64 0.32
CA ASP A 29 -0.08 -3.34 0.85
C ASP A 29 -1.38 -2.78 0.24
N GLU A 30 -1.48 -1.45 0.08
CA GLU A 30 -2.57 -0.78 -0.64
C GLU A 30 -2.61 -1.17 -2.13
N GLU A 31 -1.45 -1.33 -2.78
CA GLU A 31 -1.36 -1.78 -4.16
C GLU A 31 -1.85 -3.23 -4.32
N VAL A 32 -1.49 -4.13 -3.40
CA VAL A 32 -2.01 -5.49 -3.37
C VAL A 32 -3.52 -5.48 -3.22
N ALA A 33 -4.09 -4.66 -2.35
CA ALA A 33 -5.55 -4.55 -2.23
C ALA A 33 -6.18 -4.06 -3.54
N ASN A 34 -5.62 -3.02 -4.16
CA ASN A 34 -6.12 -2.43 -5.40
C ASN A 34 -6.15 -3.44 -6.57
N LEU A 35 -5.13 -4.31 -6.69
CA LEU A 35 -5.06 -5.34 -7.73
C LEU A 35 -6.22 -6.36 -7.68
N HIS A 36 -6.82 -6.56 -6.50
CA HIS A 36 -7.92 -7.52 -6.33
C HIS A 36 -9.31 -6.90 -6.59
N LEU A 37 -9.46 -5.57 -6.53
CA LEU A 37 -10.76 -4.88 -6.63
C LEU A 37 -11.48 -5.14 -7.96
N GLY A 38 -10.72 -5.16 -9.07
CA GLY A 38 -11.28 -5.36 -10.41
C GLY A 38 -12.00 -6.70 -10.56
N LYS A 39 -11.47 -7.77 -9.95
CA LYS A 39 -12.09 -9.10 -9.99
C LYS A 39 -13.41 -9.15 -9.22
N LEU A 40 -13.54 -8.34 -8.17
CA LEU A 40 -14.71 -8.26 -7.31
C LEU A 40 -15.76 -7.25 -7.82
N GLY A 41 -15.48 -6.53 -8.91
CA GLY A 41 -16.36 -5.46 -9.40
C GLY A 41 -16.44 -4.25 -8.48
N ALA A 42 -15.52 -4.14 -7.50
CA ALA A 42 -15.46 -3.02 -6.58
C ALA A 42 -14.95 -1.76 -7.30
N LYS A 43 -15.55 -0.62 -7.00
CA LYS A 43 -15.15 0.69 -7.56
C LYS A 43 -14.53 1.55 -6.47
N LEU A 44 -13.23 1.82 -6.61
CA LEU A 44 -12.51 2.71 -5.69
C LEU A 44 -12.72 4.16 -6.10
N THR A 45 -13.20 4.99 -5.18
CA THR A 45 -13.30 6.45 -5.39
C THR A 45 -11.92 7.09 -5.29
N LYS A 46 -11.64 8.07 -6.16
CA LYS A 46 -10.41 8.87 -6.10
C LYS A 46 -10.66 10.17 -5.35
N LEU A 47 -9.76 10.50 -4.41
CA LEU A 47 -9.80 11.78 -3.71
C LEU A 47 -9.55 12.93 -4.69
N SER A 48 -10.31 14.02 -4.54
CA SER A 48 -9.95 15.30 -5.15
C SER A 48 -8.73 15.90 -4.45
N LYS A 49 -8.06 16.85 -5.10
CA LYS A 49 -6.90 17.54 -4.51
C LYS A 49 -7.27 18.21 -3.19
N ALA A 50 -8.43 18.89 -3.16
CA ALA A 50 -8.93 19.55 -1.96
C ALA A 50 -9.23 18.54 -0.82
N GLN A 51 -9.78 17.36 -1.13
CA GLN A 51 -10.03 16.34 -0.11
C GLN A 51 -8.72 15.77 0.45
N ALA A 52 -7.74 15.49 -0.41
CA ALA A 52 -6.45 14.97 -0.02
C ALA A 52 -5.68 15.96 0.87
N GLU A 53 -5.65 17.24 0.49
CA GLU A 53 -5.09 18.33 1.30
C GLU A 53 -5.83 18.48 2.63
N TYR A 54 -7.16 18.39 2.62
CA TYR A 54 -7.97 18.53 3.83
C TYR A 54 -7.66 17.47 4.91
N ILE A 55 -7.40 16.22 4.50
CA ILE A 55 -7.06 15.13 5.44
C ILE A 55 -5.55 14.88 5.56
N GLY A 56 -4.71 15.68 4.87
CA GLY A 56 -3.26 15.59 4.97
C GLY A 56 -2.64 14.32 4.38
N VAL A 57 -3.21 13.76 3.30
CA VAL A 57 -2.68 12.57 2.62
C VAL A 57 -2.40 12.86 1.14
N SER A 58 -1.58 12.03 0.50
CA SER A 58 -1.42 12.04 -0.96
C SER A 58 -2.65 11.46 -1.64
N GLN A 59 -3.00 11.93 -2.85
CA GLN A 59 -4.05 11.33 -3.68
C GLN A 59 -3.74 9.87 -4.06
N GLU A 60 -2.47 9.48 -4.01
CA GLU A 60 -1.98 8.13 -4.34
C GLU A 60 -1.59 7.31 -3.09
N GLY A 61 -1.90 7.83 -1.89
CA GLY A 61 -1.54 7.19 -0.63
C GLY A 61 -0.07 7.33 -0.24
N PRO A 62 0.36 6.69 0.87
CA PRO A 62 -0.47 5.86 1.75
C PRO A 62 -1.58 6.67 2.44
N PHE A 63 -2.77 6.08 2.54
CA PHE A 63 -3.98 6.77 3.01
C PHE A 63 -4.18 6.70 4.52
N LYS A 64 -3.30 5.99 5.24
CA LYS A 64 -3.40 5.75 6.69
C LYS A 64 -2.03 5.81 7.37
N PRO A 65 -1.96 6.29 8.61
CA PRO A 65 -0.71 6.37 9.38
C PRO A 65 -0.23 4.98 9.83
N GLU A 66 1.03 4.88 10.25
CA GLU A 66 1.69 3.59 10.53
C GLU A 66 0.95 2.73 11.56
N HIS A 67 0.55 3.34 12.67
CA HIS A 67 -0.12 2.70 13.80
C HIS A 67 -1.60 2.31 13.53
N TYR A 68 -2.11 2.60 12.34
CA TYR A 68 -3.49 2.29 11.98
C TYR A 68 -3.70 0.79 11.85
N LYS A 69 -4.78 0.28 12.46
CA LYS A 69 -4.98 -1.16 12.66
C LYS A 69 -5.57 -1.89 11.46
N TYR A 70 -6.30 -1.19 10.56
CA TYR A 70 -6.75 -1.62 9.22
C TYR A 70 -7.38 -0.46 8.47
#